data_AF-A0A258JPN0-F1
#
_entry.id   AF-A0A258JPN0-F1
#
_cell.length_a   1.000
_cell.length_b   1.000
_cell.length_c   1.000
_cell.angle_alpha   90.00
_cell.angle_beta   90.00
_cell.angle_gamma   90.00
#
_symmetry.space_group_name_H-M   'P 1'
#
loop_
_entity.id
_entity.type
_entity.pdbx_description
1 polymer ?
#
loop_
_entity_poly.entity_id
_entity_poly.type
_entity_poly.pdbx_seq_one_letter_code
_entity_poly.pdbx_strand_id
1 'polypeptide(L)'
;MLVSGALSAQEFNKKDINGMWKRSDGLIITISGVGTFSDGGHALVFAVGNSGWSQSCVKRCWKFREIQYKEGNQWSANNKMYMPTGDYTKDDGTVTIKMADDKKSFTAGGFTYYKN
;
A
#
# COMPACT_ATOMS: atom_id res chain seq x y z
N MET A 1 -27.18 -20.59 -26.33
CA MET A 1 -27.09 -19.30 -25.61
C MET A 1 -25.66 -19.13 -25.15
N LEU A 2 -24.88 -18.33 -25.88
CA LEU A 2 -23.57 -17.89 -25.41
C LEU A 2 -23.84 -16.70 -24.49
N VAL A 3 -23.74 -16.91 -23.17
CA VAL A 3 -23.78 -15.81 -22.21
C VAL A 3 -22.41 -15.14 -22.29
N SER A 4 -22.30 -14.17 -23.19
CA SER A 4 -21.20 -13.22 -23.24
C SER A 4 -21.26 -12.39 -21.96
N GLY A 5 -20.68 -12.89 -20.88
CA GLY A 5 -20.46 -12.11 -19.67
C GLY A 5 -19.51 -10.98 -20.02
N ALA A 6 -20.06 -9.80 -20.31
CA ALA A 6 -19.29 -8.58 -20.33
C ALA A 6 -18.64 -8.45 -18.95
N LEU A 7 -17.36 -8.80 -18.85
CA LEU A 7 -16.49 -8.39 -17.76
C LEU A 7 -16.44 -6.86 -17.85
N SER A 8 -17.42 -6.18 -17.23
CA SER A 8 -17.31 -4.75 -17.00
C SER A 8 -15.98 -4.55 -16.28
N ALA A 9 -15.05 -3.85 -16.92
CA ALA A 9 -13.82 -3.42 -16.29
C ALA A 9 -14.23 -2.74 -14.98
N GLN A 10 -13.88 -3.33 -13.85
CA GLN A 10 -14.31 -2.82 -12.57
C GLN A 10 -13.68 -1.42 -12.41
N GLU A 11 -14.52 -0.40 -12.28
CA GLU A 11 -14.00 0.96 -12.13
C GLU A 11 -13.25 1.06 -10.80
N PHE A 12 -12.02 1.55 -10.88
CA PHE A 12 -11.19 1.84 -9.72
C PHE A 12 -11.42 3.26 -9.26
N ASN A 13 -11.63 3.41 -7.96
CA ASN A 13 -11.70 4.70 -7.30
C ASN A 13 -10.37 4.97 -6.60
N LYS A 14 -9.94 6.24 -6.60
CA LYS A 14 -8.77 6.70 -5.85
C LYS A 14 -8.73 6.22 -4.38
N LYS A 15 -9.90 6.05 -3.74
CA LYS A 15 -10.04 5.60 -2.35
C LYS A 15 -9.93 4.09 -2.15
N ASP A 16 -9.94 3.27 -3.20
CA ASP A 16 -9.97 1.80 -3.10
C ASP A 16 -8.73 1.22 -2.39
N ILE A 17 -7.59 1.92 -2.50
CA ILE A 17 -6.34 1.56 -1.82
C ILE A 17 -6.38 1.81 -0.30
N ASN A 18 -7.32 2.61 0.20
CA ASN A 18 -7.45 2.84 1.64
C ASN A 18 -7.88 1.54 2.35
N GLY A 19 -7.33 1.29 3.53
CA GLY A 19 -7.63 0.11 4.33
C GLY A 19 -6.40 -0.46 5.05
N MET A 20 -6.61 -1.58 5.73
CA MET A 20 -5.55 -2.35 6.36
C MET A 20 -5.06 -3.44 5.41
N TRP A 21 -3.75 -3.60 5.34
CA TRP A 21 -3.10 -4.47 4.37
C TRP A 21 -1.95 -5.23 5.01
N LYS A 22 -1.86 -6.52 4.74
CA LYS A 22 -0.90 -7.44 5.32
C LYS A 22 -0.04 -8.07 4.25
N ARG A 23 1.27 -8.08 4.49
CA ARG A 23 2.26 -8.81 3.70
C ARG A 23 2.50 -10.20 4.29
N SER A 24 2.97 -11.15 3.48
CA SER A 24 3.20 -12.54 3.88
C SER A 24 4.19 -12.70 5.05
N ASP A 25 5.14 -11.79 5.19
CA ASP A 25 6.09 -11.75 6.32
C ASP A 25 5.51 -11.13 7.60
N GLY A 26 4.24 -10.74 7.60
CA GLY A 26 3.53 -10.22 8.77
C GLY A 26 3.62 -8.70 8.95
N LEU A 27 4.25 -7.95 8.02
CA LEU A 27 4.11 -6.49 8.00
C LEU A 27 2.65 -6.13 7.74
N ILE A 28 2.03 -5.39 8.65
CA ILE A 28 0.69 -4.83 8.49
C ILE A 28 0.83 -3.31 8.38
N ILE A 29 0.19 -2.74 7.36
CA ILE A 29 0.11 -1.30 7.16
C ILE A 29 -1.33 -0.85 7.06
N THR A 30 -1.60 0.38 7.47
CA THR A 30 -2.91 1.03 7.28
C THR A 30 -2.73 2.20 6.32
N ILE A 31 -3.36 2.10 5.15
CA ILE A 31 -3.40 3.17 4.15
C ILE A 31 -4.64 4.03 4.40
N SER A 32 -4.45 5.33 4.54
CA SER A 32 -5.54 6.30 4.69
C SER A 32 -5.22 7.62 4.01
N GLY A 33 -6.26 8.45 3.79
CA GLY A 33 -6.13 9.80 3.24
C GLY A 33 -6.13 9.90 1.71
N VAL A 34 -5.95 8.78 0.99
CA VAL A 34 -5.92 8.80 -0.48
C VAL A 34 -7.26 9.26 -1.01
N GLY A 35 -7.24 10.31 -1.85
CA GLY A 35 -8.43 10.90 -2.44
C GLY A 35 -9.25 11.79 -1.52
N THR A 36 -8.79 12.00 -0.29
CA THR A 36 -9.32 12.99 0.66
C THR A 36 -8.38 14.18 0.77
N PHE A 37 -7.08 13.95 0.92
CA PHE A 37 -6.07 15.00 1.02
C PHE A 37 -5.39 15.28 -0.33
N SER A 38 -4.95 16.53 -0.53
CA SER A 38 -4.35 16.99 -1.78
C SER A 38 -2.91 16.51 -1.97
N ASP A 39 -2.16 16.31 -0.88
CA ASP A 39 -0.82 15.74 -0.84
C ASP A 39 -0.83 14.20 -1.00
N GLY A 40 -1.99 13.57 -0.85
CA GLY A 40 -2.20 12.13 -0.99
C GLY A 40 -2.42 11.43 0.34
N GLY A 41 -2.33 10.10 0.33
CA GLY A 41 -2.44 9.30 1.56
C GLY A 41 -1.10 8.86 2.12
N HIS A 42 -1.14 8.16 3.25
CA HIS A 42 0.03 7.56 3.88
C HIS A 42 -0.28 6.13 4.36
N ALA A 43 0.76 5.30 4.43
CA ALA A 43 0.69 3.93 4.94
C ALA A 43 1.41 3.83 6.28
N LEU A 44 0.67 3.84 7.40
CA LEU A 44 1.25 3.69 8.74
C LEU A 44 1.58 2.22 8.99
N VAL A 45 2.75 1.94 9.56
CA VAL A 45 3.10 0.59 10.01
C VAL A 45 2.31 0.26 11.28
N PHE A 46 1.54 -0.83 11.27
CA PHE A 46 0.68 -1.25 12.38
C PHE A 46 1.16 -2.55 13.06
N ALA A 47 1.86 -3.41 12.33
CA ALA A 47 2.60 -4.55 12.87
C ALA A 47 3.79 -4.85 11.96
N VAL A 48 4.87 -5.41 12.49
CA VAL A 48 6.09 -5.66 11.70
C VAL A 48 6.36 -7.13 11.40
N GLY A 49 5.77 -8.08 12.14
CA GLY A 49 6.01 -9.52 11.96
C GLY A 49 7.51 -9.85 11.85
N ASN A 50 7.87 -10.61 10.81
CA ASN A 50 9.23 -11.00 10.45
C ASN A 50 9.82 -10.13 9.32
N SER A 51 9.27 -8.94 9.07
CA SER A 51 9.66 -8.08 7.94
C SER A 51 11.05 -7.43 8.04
N GLY A 52 11.74 -7.62 9.17
CA GLY A 52 13.00 -6.93 9.49
C GLY A 52 12.82 -5.49 9.97
N TRP A 53 11.59 -4.96 10.01
CA TRP A 53 11.30 -3.67 10.64
C TRP A 53 11.35 -3.81 12.17
N SER A 54 11.89 -2.81 12.85
CA SER A 54 11.91 -2.78 14.32
C SER A 54 10.50 -2.66 14.90
N GLN A 55 10.28 -3.27 16.06
CA GLN A 55 9.03 -3.12 16.83
C GLN A 55 8.78 -1.66 17.23
N SER A 56 9.81 -0.83 17.36
CA SER A 56 9.68 0.61 17.64
C SER A 56 8.91 1.37 16.55
N CYS A 57 8.85 0.82 15.33
CA CYS A 57 8.14 1.44 14.21
C CYS A 57 6.62 1.26 14.25
N VAL A 58 6.11 0.34 15.06
CA VAL A 58 4.67 0.09 15.16
C VAL A 58 3.96 1.36 15.63
N LYS A 59 3.01 1.83 14.81
CA LYS A 59 2.21 3.05 14.97
C LYS A 59 3.02 4.36 14.98
N ARG A 60 4.28 4.33 14.53
CA ARG A 60 5.17 5.51 14.50
C ARG A 60 5.83 5.75 13.14
N CYS A 61 6.15 4.69 12.42
CA CYS A 61 6.81 4.77 11.12
C CYS A 61 5.81 4.64 9.97
N TRP A 62 6.14 5.29 8.86
CA TRP A 62 5.40 5.18 7.60
C TRP A 62 6.14 4.23 6.67
N LYS A 63 5.41 3.34 5.98
CA LYS A 63 5.95 2.51 4.88
C LYS A 63 5.88 3.23 3.53
N PHE A 64 4.81 3.96 3.30
CA PHE A 64 4.56 4.76 2.10
C PHE A 64 4.04 6.14 2.50
N ARG A 65 4.45 7.18 1.78
CA ARG A 65 3.90 8.53 1.93
C ARG A 65 3.48 9.10 0.58
N GLU A 66 2.64 10.14 0.61
CA GLU A 66 2.21 10.88 -0.59
C GLU A 66 1.63 9.92 -1.64
N ILE A 67 0.78 9.00 -1.17
CA ILE A 67 0.14 8.00 -2.01
C ILE A 67 -0.90 8.72 -2.89
N GLN A 68 -0.63 8.78 -4.19
CA GLN A 68 -1.46 9.49 -5.16
C GLN A 68 -2.03 8.53 -6.19
N TYR A 69 -3.33 8.64 -6.44
CA TYR A 69 -3.98 7.93 -7.54
C TYR A 69 -3.43 8.44 -8.88
N LYS A 70 -3.16 7.51 -9.79
CA LYS A 70 -2.78 7.82 -11.16
C LYS A 70 -3.97 7.54 -12.06
N GLU A 71 -4.06 6.33 -12.57
CA GLU A 71 -5.11 5.89 -13.47
C GLU A 71 -5.35 4.39 -13.31
N GLY A 72 -6.54 3.94 -13.70
CA GLY A 72 -6.94 2.54 -13.58
C GLY A 72 -6.68 1.98 -12.19
N ASN A 73 -5.92 0.90 -12.11
CA ASN A 73 -5.59 0.23 -10.84
C ASN A 73 -4.27 0.68 -10.22
N GLN A 74 -3.81 1.90 -10.49
CA GLN A 74 -2.46 2.34 -10.11
C GLN A 74 -2.42 3.59 -9.22
N TRP A 75 -1.50 3.55 -8.27
CA TRP A 75 -1.09 4.68 -7.44
C TRP A 75 0.44 4.80 -7.45
N SER A 76 0.98 5.98 -7.15
CA SER A 76 2.40 6.17 -6.83
C SER A 76 2.57 6.56 -5.37
N ALA A 77 3.70 6.20 -4.76
CA ALA A 77 4.02 6.64 -3.41
C ALA A 77 5.53 6.77 -3.19
N ASN A 78 5.93 7.62 -2.24
CA ASN A 78 7.30 7.65 -1.72
C ASN A 78 7.49 6.48 -0.76
N ASN A 79 8.40 5.58 -1.10
CA ASN A 79 8.70 4.38 -0.33
C ASN A 79 9.67 4.71 0.80
N LYS A 80 9.37 4.19 1.99
CA LYS A 80 10.23 4.27 3.16
C LYS A 80 10.81 2.91 3.48
N MET A 81 12.10 2.88 3.77
CA MET A 81 12.84 1.69 4.22
C MET A 81 13.28 1.89 5.67
N TYR A 82 13.12 0.87 6.50
CA TYR A 82 13.71 0.85 7.84
C TYR A 82 15.22 0.57 7.76
N MET A 83 16.01 1.32 8.52
CA MET A 83 17.45 1.14 8.68
C MET A 83 17.72 0.53 10.05
N PRO A 84 18.09 -0.76 10.13
CA PRO A 84 18.39 -1.42 11.40
C PRO A 84 19.52 -0.72 12.15
N THR A 85 20.54 -0.28 11.41
CA THR A 85 21.63 0.54 11.94
C THR A 85 21.14 1.98 12.10
N GLY A 86 20.82 2.38 13.33
CA GLY A 86 20.41 3.74 13.69
C GLY A 86 18.93 3.93 14.02
N ASP A 87 18.11 2.89 13.91
CA ASP A 87 16.67 2.87 14.27
C ASP A 87 15.83 4.02 13.67
N TYR A 88 15.97 4.27 12.36
CA TYR A 88 15.19 5.28 11.64
C TYR A 88 14.69 4.76 10.28
N THR A 89 13.80 5.53 9.64
CA THR A 89 13.37 5.26 8.26
C THR A 89 14.02 6.24 7.29
N LYS A 90 14.44 5.74 6.13
CA LYS A 90 14.95 6.55 5.02
C LYS A 90 14.01 6.49 3.82
N ASP A 91 14.11 7.51 2.96
CA ASP A 91 13.51 7.45 1.62
C ASP A 91 14.23 6.40 0.77
N ASP A 92 13.43 5.63 0.04
CA ASP A 92 13.84 4.51 -0.80
C ASP A 92 13.12 4.58 -2.16
N GLY A 93 13.14 5.80 -2.72
CA GLY A 93 12.58 6.12 -4.04
C GLY A 93 11.06 6.13 -4.11
N THR A 94 10.55 6.22 -5.33
CA THR A 94 9.12 6.14 -5.64
C THR A 94 8.76 4.72 -6.07
N VAL A 95 7.62 4.23 -5.60
CA VAL A 95 7.07 2.94 -6.01
C VAL A 95 5.71 3.11 -6.66
N THR A 96 5.45 2.28 -7.67
CA THR A 96 4.10 2.07 -8.19
C THR A 96 3.39 1.02 -7.33
N ILE A 97 2.18 1.35 -6.91
CA ILE A 97 1.24 0.47 -6.24
C ILE A 97 0.21 0.05 -7.28
N LYS A 98 0.08 -1.25 -7.53
CA LYS A 98 -0.89 -1.79 -8.49
C LYS A 98 -1.88 -2.71 -7.79
N MET A 99 -3.16 -2.37 -7.81
CA MET A 99 -4.23 -3.15 -7.19
C MET A 99 -4.73 -4.27 -8.11
N ALA A 100 -5.03 -5.43 -7.54
CA ALA A 100 -5.71 -6.50 -8.25
C ALA A 100 -7.17 -6.13 -8.55
N ASP A 101 -7.73 -6.72 -9.60
CA ASP A 101 -9.09 -6.41 -10.05
C ASP A 101 -10.14 -6.65 -8.97
N ASP A 102 -9.99 -7.70 -8.16
CA ASP A 102 -10.88 -8.00 -7.04
C ASP A 102 -10.74 -7.05 -5.84
N LYS A 103 -9.78 -6.10 -5.89
CA LYS A 103 -9.45 -5.13 -4.83
C LYS A 103 -9.05 -5.76 -3.49
N LYS A 104 -8.72 -7.06 -3.49
CA LYS A 104 -8.32 -7.81 -2.28
C LYS A 104 -6.81 -7.84 -2.08
N SER A 105 -6.04 -7.42 -3.07
CA SER A 105 -4.60 -7.31 -2.95
C SER A 105 -4.03 -6.17 -3.79
N PHE A 106 -2.80 -5.77 -3.50
CA PHE A 106 -2.00 -4.92 -4.36
C PHE A 106 -0.52 -5.31 -4.30
N THR A 107 0.23 -4.94 -5.33
CA THR A 107 1.68 -5.08 -5.36
C THR A 107 2.37 -3.73 -5.26
N ALA A 108 3.43 -3.61 -4.46
CA ALA A 108 4.24 -2.42 -4.34
C ALA A 108 5.67 -2.77 -3.88
N GLY A 109 6.68 -2.15 -4.50
CA GLY A 109 8.09 -2.32 -4.10
C GLY A 109 8.56 -3.78 -4.05
N GLY A 110 8.10 -4.63 -4.98
CA GLY A 110 8.45 -6.05 -5.04
C GLY A 110 7.66 -6.96 -4.09
N PHE A 111 6.69 -6.43 -3.33
CA PHE A 111 5.89 -7.20 -2.39
C PHE A 111 4.40 -7.18 -2.74
N THR A 112 3.70 -8.24 -2.34
CA THR A 112 2.23 -8.30 -2.41
C THR A 112 1.64 -8.10 -1.03
N TYR A 113 0.62 -7.25 -0.96
CA TYR A 113 -0.14 -6.92 0.22
C TYR A 113 -1.58 -7.38 0.03
N TYR A 114 -2.13 -8.11 1.00
CA TYR A 114 -3.48 -8.63 1.00
C TYR A 114 -4.34 -7.83 1.98
N LYS A 115 -5.62 -7.66 1.66
CA LYS A 115 -6.59 -7.01 2.56
C LYS A 115 -6.59 -7.75 3.90
N ASN A 116 -6.48 -7.02 5.00
CA ASN A 116 -6.49 -7.57 6.36
C ASN A 116 -7.77 -7.22 7.11
#